data_AF-A0AAV6PZR4-F1
#
_entry.id   AF-A0AAV6PZR4-F1
#
_cell.length_a   1.000
_cell.length_b   1.000
_cell.length_c   1.000
_cell.angle_alpha   90.00
_cell.angle_beta   90.00
_cell.angle_gamma   90.00
#
_symmetry.space_group_name_H-M   'P 1'
#
loop_
_entity.id
_entity.type
_entity.pdbx_description
1 polymer ?
#
loop_
_entity_poly.entity_id
_entity_poly.type
_entity_poly.pdbx_seq_one_letter_code
_entity_poly.pdbx_strand_id
1 'polypeptide(L)'
;MTQHHEPGQEQEEVTGMVCQEDDLKDGEMKEVLVGDQKVLLVRTHGQYSAVGSRCSHYNAPLINGILVGDRVRCPYHGACFNVKTGDIEDYPGLDSLPSYKVKVDDGKVYVSINKKSLTMNKRVKEMCTMDADVKHTVLLIGGGPASLVCAETLRQNCYQGRIIMVTKDTLPPYDKPKMSKVMNVDSSSVLLRSSDFYQQHGIELWTKKEVVSVNPADKVVKLSDGVSQPYDQLLIATGCRARPLSCPGSDLQGVKILQSYNDAKDIYNACLGKKAVVVGTSFIGMEAASFLSDKASSVVMVGTSTYPFERSLGPEIGKMTMEMMEEKNVKFYMNDGVTEIKGENGTVKEVVLKSGTVLKADVVIAGIGNFLSQQLLDVLHCA
;
A
#
# COMPACT_ATOMS: atom_id res chain seq x y z
N MET A 1 41.28 32.52 14.43
CA MET A 1 41.85 31.40 13.66
C MET A 1 40.87 31.08 12.56
N THR A 2 41.32 31.30 11.33
CA THR A 2 40.64 31.07 10.06
C THR A 2 40.14 29.63 9.95
N GLN A 3 38.82 29.42 9.89
CA GLN A 3 38.26 28.16 9.40
C GLN A 3 38.25 28.22 7.87
N HIS A 4 39.06 27.36 7.28
CA HIS A 4 39.12 27.12 5.85
C HIS A 4 37.75 26.64 5.35
N HIS A 5 37.24 27.32 4.33
CA HIS A 5 36.26 26.78 3.41
C HIS A 5 36.89 25.56 2.71
N GLU A 6 36.34 24.37 2.90
CA GLU A 6 36.69 23.22 2.07
C GLU A 6 36.14 23.44 0.65
N PRO A 7 36.91 23.15 -0.42
CA PRO A 7 36.47 23.31 -1.79
C PRO A 7 35.42 22.24 -2.14
N GLY A 8 34.44 22.64 -2.96
CA GLY A 8 33.23 21.89 -3.28
C GLY A 8 33.47 20.43 -3.69
N GLN A 9 32.57 19.56 -3.23
CA GLN A 9 32.32 18.27 -3.85
C GLN A 9 31.87 18.55 -5.29
N GLU A 10 32.76 18.40 -6.28
CA GLU A 10 32.37 18.31 -7.68
C GLU A 10 31.34 17.19 -7.81
N GLN A 11 30.06 17.57 -7.96
CA GLN A 11 29.02 16.64 -8.32
C GLN A 11 29.32 16.21 -9.76
N GLU A 12 29.92 15.03 -9.94
CA GLU A 12 30.09 14.46 -11.27
C GLU A 12 28.69 14.27 -11.90
N GLU A 13 28.32 15.17 -12.80
CA GLU A 13 27.09 15.11 -13.59
C GLU A 13 27.37 14.44 -14.94
N VAL A 14 26.45 13.59 -15.38
CA VAL A 14 26.41 13.06 -16.75
C VAL A 14 25.43 13.90 -17.54
N THR A 15 25.90 14.57 -18.59
CA THR A 15 25.06 15.37 -19.48
C THR A 15 25.01 14.74 -20.87
N GLY A 16 23.81 14.56 -21.40
CA GLY A 16 23.58 14.04 -22.75
C GLY A 16 22.66 14.96 -23.55
N MET A 17 22.96 15.15 -24.83
CA MET A 17 21.97 15.68 -25.79
C MET A 17 20.94 14.58 -26.06
N VAL A 18 19.65 14.88 -25.84
CA VAL A 18 18.58 13.86 -25.87
C VAL A 18 17.65 13.98 -27.08
N CYS A 19 17.47 15.19 -27.63
CA CYS A 19 16.70 15.43 -28.87
C CYS A 19 16.93 16.86 -29.39
N GLN A 20 16.47 17.14 -30.61
CA GLN A 20 16.27 18.51 -31.08
C GLN A 20 15.03 19.11 -30.39
N GLU A 21 14.96 20.44 -30.30
CA GLU A 21 13.83 21.16 -29.72
C GLU A 21 12.53 20.94 -30.50
N ASP A 22 12.60 20.70 -31.80
CA ASP A 22 11.39 20.46 -32.60
C ASP A 22 10.93 18.98 -32.58
N ASP A 23 11.70 18.08 -31.95
CA ASP A 23 11.40 16.64 -31.89
C ASP A 23 10.26 16.29 -30.90
N LEU A 24 9.86 17.22 -30.03
CA LEU A 24 8.83 17.02 -29.01
C LEU A 24 7.89 18.21 -28.98
N LYS A 25 6.60 17.98 -29.25
CA LYS A 25 5.60 19.05 -29.24
C LYS A 25 5.10 19.32 -27.83
N ASP A 26 4.46 20.47 -27.64
CA ASP A 26 3.87 20.81 -26.36
C ASP A 26 2.75 19.84 -25.98
N GLY A 27 2.74 19.40 -24.72
CA GLY A 27 1.83 18.36 -24.23
C GLY A 27 2.27 16.93 -24.53
N GLU A 28 3.48 16.73 -25.05
CA GLU A 28 4.05 15.39 -25.32
C GLU A 28 5.13 15.00 -24.29
N MET A 29 5.35 13.69 -24.20
CA MET A 29 6.42 13.09 -23.41
C MET A 29 7.17 12.05 -24.26
N LYS A 30 8.46 11.88 -23.97
CA LYS A 30 9.36 10.96 -24.69
C LYS A 30 10.30 10.29 -23.71
N GLU A 31 10.51 8.98 -23.84
CA GLU A 31 11.58 8.30 -23.12
C GLU A 31 12.91 8.51 -23.87
N VAL A 32 13.92 9.01 -23.16
CA VAL A 32 15.26 9.29 -23.69
C VAL A 32 16.34 8.65 -22.81
N LEU A 33 17.56 8.55 -23.34
CA LEU A 33 18.71 8.01 -22.62
C LEU A 33 19.72 9.11 -22.29
N VAL A 34 20.24 9.10 -21.08
CA VAL A 34 21.40 9.90 -20.65
C VAL A 34 22.39 8.93 -20.01
N GLY A 35 23.46 8.59 -20.74
CA GLY A 35 24.26 7.41 -20.40
C GLY A 35 23.45 6.13 -20.60
N ASP A 36 23.34 5.32 -19.56
CA ASP A 36 22.54 4.08 -19.51
C ASP A 36 21.15 4.27 -18.85
N GLN A 37 20.87 5.45 -18.31
CA GLN A 37 19.64 5.72 -17.57
C GLN A 37 18.52 6.21 -18.49
N LYS A 38 17.33 5.62 -18.30
CA LYS A 38 16.09 6.06 -18.95
C LYS A 38 15.46 7.23 -18.21
N VAL A 39 15.11 8.26 -18.97
CA VAL A 39 14.51 9.50 -18.49
C VAL A 39 13.23 9.78 -19.25
N LEU A 40 12.20 10.26 -18.56
CA LEU A 40 11.01 10.79 -19.20
C LEU A 40 11.21 12.29 -19.41
N LEU A 41 11.46 12.67 -20.67
CA LEU A 41 11.49 14.05 -21.12
C LEU A 41 10.05 14.49 -21.42
N VAL A 42 9.66 15.66 -20.95
CA VAL A 42 8.30 16.19 -21.12
C VAL A 42 8.38 17.63 -21.59
N ARG A 43 7.52 18.02 -22.53
CA ARG A 43 7.35 19.42 -22.93
C ARG A 43 5.95 19.89 -22.58
N THR A 44 5.87 20.91 -21.73
CA THR A 44 4.60 21.51 -21.29
C THR A 44 4.74 23.02 -21.23
N HIS A 45 3.75 23.76 -21.74
CA HIS A 45 3.76 25.22 -21.78
C HIS A 45 5.03 25.80 -22.44
N GLY A 46 5.54 25.12 -23.48
CA GLY A 46 6.75 25.50 -24.21
C GLY A 46 8.05 25.21 -23.47
N GLN A 47 8.02 24.64 -22.26
CA GLN A 47 9.19 24.35 -21.44
C GLN A 47 9.46 22.86 -21.34
N TYR A 48 10.74 22.50 -21.29
CA TYR A 48 11.16 21.13 -21.08
C TYR A 48 11.40 20.84 -19.60
N SER A 49 10.98 19.66 -19.16
CA SER A 49 11.35 19.08 -17.89
C SER A 49 11.73 17.60 -18.06
N ALA A 50 12.49 17.08 -17.10
CA ALA A 50 12.96 15.70 -17.13
C ALA A 50 12.82 15.05 -15.75
N VAL A 51 12.18 13.89 -15.71
CA VAL A 51 11.97 13.10 -14.48
C VAL A 51 12.31 11.62 -14.72
N GLY A 52 12.42 10.84 -13.65
CA GLY A 52 12.61 9.39 -13.75
C GLY A 52 11.54 8.73 -14.63
N SER A 53 11.92 7.79 -15.50
CA SER A 53 10.99 7.23 -16.50
C SER A 53 10.03 6.16 -15.96
N ARG A 54 10.22 5.73 -14.71
CA ARG A 54 9.44 4.66 -14.10
C ARG A 54 8.75 5.13 -12.82
N CYS A 55 7.52 4.69 -12.63
CA CYS A 55 6.73 5.00 -11.44
C CYS A 55 7.45 4.51 -10.18
N SER A 56 7.62 5.39 -9.20
CA SER A 56 8.26 5.10 -7.90
C SER A 56 7.53 4.05 -7.05
N HIS A 57 6.28 3.70 -7.40
CA HIS A 57 5.49 2.66 -6.75
C HIS A 57 5.91 1.26 -7.24
N TYR A 58 5.32 0.76 -8.33
CA TYR A 58 5.61 -0.58 -8.87
C TYR A 58 6.32 -0.54 -10.23
N ASN A 59 7.16 0.48 -10.46
CA ASN A 59 8.11 0.55 -11.56
C ASN A 59 7.48 0.50 -12.97
N ALA A 60 6.21 0.86 -13.10
CA ALA A 60 5.52 0.96 -14.38
C ALA A 60 6.21 2.01 -15.28
N PRO A 61 6.41 1.74 -16.58
CA PRO A 61 6.95 2.72 -17.51
C PRO A 61 5.95 3.89 -17.67
N LEU A 62 6.36 5.10 -17.28
CA LEU A 62 5.49 6.28 -17.29
C LEU A 62 5.20 6.79 -18.70
N ILE A 63 6.03 6.44 -19.68
CA ILE A 63 5.77 6.72 -21.09
C ILE A 63 4.47 6.06 -21.61
N ASN A 64 4.01 4.98 -20.96
CA ASN A 64 2.72 4.35 -21.26
C ASN A 64 1.55 4.98 -20.48
N GLY A 65 1.84 5.98 -19.64
CA GLY A 65 0.86 6.70 -18.83
C GLY A 65 0.15 7.80 -19.63
N ILE A 66 -0.55 8.67 -18.89
CA ILE A 66 -1.30 9.79 -19.45
C ILE A 66 -0.73 11.09 -18.89
N LEU A 67 -0.35 12.01 -19.78
CA LEU A 67 0.07 13.37 -19.43
C LEU A 67 -1.13 14.33 -19.57
N VAL A 68 -1.42 15.10 -18.52
CA VAL A 68 -2.45 16.17 -18.53
C VAL A 68 -1.88 17.40 -17.84
N GLY A 69 -1.61 18.47 -18.59
CA GLY A 69 -0.87 19.62 -18.09
C GLY A 69 0.49 19.20 -17.53
N ASP A 70 0.82 19.64 -16.32
CA ASP A 70 2.09 19.31 -15.66
C ASP A 70 2.07 17.95 -14.90
N ARG A 71 1.12 17.07 -15.21
CA ARG A 71 0.89 15.83 -14.45
C ARG A 71 0.95 14.58 -15.31
N VAL A 72 1.81 13.63 -14.92
CA VAL A 72 1.83 12.29 -15.52
C VAL A 72 1.19 11.28 -14.57
N ARG A 73 0.19 10.55 -15.05
CA ARG A 73 -0.47 9.46 -14.33
C ARG A 73 0.06 8.10 -14.79
N CYS A 74 0.47 7.30 -13.81
CA CYS A 74 0.97 5.94 -13.99
C CYS A 74 -0.13 5.04 -14.60
N PRO A 75 0.20 4.23 -15.63
CA PRO A 75 -0.79 3.41 -16.33
C PRO A 75 -1.29 2.20 -15.53
N TYR A 76 -0.61 1.82 -14.44
CA TYR A 76 -0.99 0.63 -13.66
C TYR A 76 -1.97 0.98 -12.55
N HIS A 77 -1.61 1.91 -11.67
CA HIS A 77 -2.36 2.18 -10.45
C HIS A 77 -2.76 3.65 -10.27
N GLY A 78 -2.55 4.50 -11.28
CA GLY A 78 -3.02 5.88 -11.27
C GLY A 78 -2.19 6.88 -10.47
N ALA A 79 -1.10 6.46 -9.82
CA ALA A 79 -0.17 7.35 -9.11
C ALA A 79 0.23 8.53 -10.01
N CYS A 80 0.15 9.75 -9.47
CA CYS A 80 0.31 10.98 -10.24
C CYS A 80 1.55 11.73 -9.78
N PHE A 81 2.33 12.22 -10.74
CA PHE A 81 3.55 12.96 -10.48
C PHE A 81 3.54 14.29 -11.22
N ASN A 82 4.08 15.32 -10.57
CA ASN A 82 4.41 16.58 -11.20
C ASN A 82 5.62 16.39 -12.12
N VAL A 83 5.50 16.66 -13.42
CA VAL A 83 6.61 16.45 -14.36
C VAL A 83 7.71 17.51 -14.26
N LYS A 84 7.46 18.63 -13.57
CA LYS A 84 8.45 19.70 -13.36
C LYS A 84 9.31 19.43 -12.14
N THR A 85 8.70 18.98 -11.04
CA THR A 85 9.42 18.75 -9.76
C THR A 85 9.71 17.27 -9.48
N GLY A 86 9.05 16.36 -10.21
CA GLY A 86 9.03 14.94 -9.93
C GLY A 86 8.15 14.55 -8.74
N ASP A 87 7.55 15.52 -8.03
CA ASP A 87 6.84 15.23 -6.79
C ASP A 87 5.63 14.32 -7.00
N ILE A 88 5.45 13.37 -6.10
CA ILE A 88 4.17 12.65 -5.99
C ILE A 88 3.08 13.64 -5.58
N GLU A 89 1.98 13.65 -6.35
CA GLU A 89 0.80 14.48 -6.12
C GLU A 89 -0.47 13.64 -5.88
N ASP A 90 -0.47 12.36 -6.26
CA ASP A 90 -1.59 11.44 -6.02
C ASP A 90 -1.08 10.00 -5.80
N TYR A 91 -1.70 9.31 -4.84
CA TYR A 91 -1.39 7.95 -4.38
C TYR A 91 -1.68 6.90 -5.46
N PRO A 92 -1.26 5.61 -5.34
CA PRO A 92 -0.75 4.88 -4.17
C PRO A 92 0.76 4.96 -3.88
N GLY A 93 1.57 5.60 -4.72
CA GLY A 93 3.00 5.79 -4.44
C GLY A 93 3.23 6.74 -3.26
N LEU A 94 4.28 6.50 -2.46
CA LEU A 94 4.70 7.42 -1.38
C LEU A 94 5.88 8.30 -1.77
N ASP A 95 6.69 7.83 -2.72
CA ASP A 95 7.94 8.49 -3.09
C ASP A 95 7.75 9.29 -4.37
N SER A 96 8.45 10.40 -4.48
CA SER A 96 8.52 11.22 -5.69
C SER A 96 9.46 10.58 -6.71
N LEU A 97 9.40 11.04 -7.95
CA LEU A 97 10.39 10.75 -8.97
C LEU A 97 11.66 11.60 -8.74
N PRO A 98 12.83 11.10 -9.13
CA PRO A 98 13.97 11.96 -9.37
C PRO A 98 13.63 12.99 -10.46
N SER A 99 14.12 14.22 -10.29
CA SER A 99 14.04 15.29 -11.28
C SER A 99 15.45 15.62 -11.78
N TYR A 100 15.59 15.90 -13.06
CA TYR A 100 16.87 16.15 -13.71
C TYR A 100 16.91 17.56 -14.32
N LYS A 101 18.09 18.16 -14.39
CA LYS A 101 18.26 19.48 -15.00
C LYS A 101 18.10 19.36 -16.51
N VAL A 102 17.37 20.30 -17.11
CA VAL A 102 17.22 20.40 -18.57
C VAL A 102 17.78 21.74 -19.03
N LYS A 103 18.56 21.72 -20.10
CA LYS A 103 19.04 22.93 -20.80
C LYS A 103 18.66 22.83 -22.27
N VAL A 104 18.07 23.89 -22.81
CA VAL A 104 17.89 24.05 -24.26
C VAL A 104 18.93 25.06 -24.74
N ASP A 105 19.71 24.69 -25.74
CA ASP A 105 20.81 25.50 -26.28
C ASP A 105 20.96 25.23 -27.77
N ASP A 106 20.93 26.27 -28.60
CA ASP A 106 21.04 26.18 -30.07
C ASP A 106 20.12 25.11 -30.70
N GLY A 107 18.83 25.13 -30.31
CA GLY A 107 17.81 24.18 -30.79
C GLY A 107 17.99 22.74 -30.33
N LYS A 108 18.89 22.46 -29.38
CA LYS A 108 19.16 21.13 -28.84
C LYS A 108 18.78 21.05 -27.37
N VAL A 109 18.19 19.93 -26.97
CA VAL A 109 17.78 19.66 -25.59
C VAL A 109 18.81 18.75 -24.92
N TYR A 110 19.29 19.17 -23.77
CA TYR A 110 20.27 18.47 -22.94
C TYR A 110 19.68 18.16 -21.58
N VAL A 111 19.96 16.96 -21.07
CA VAL A 111 19.58 16.54 -19.71
C VAL A 111 20.84 16.20 -18.93
N SER A 112 20.93 16.72 -17.70
CA SER A 112 22.04 16.47 -16.77
C SER A 112 21.57 15.68 -15.54
N ILE A 113 22.23 14.56 -15.27
CA ILE A 113 21.92 13.67 -14.15
C ILE A 113 23.13 13.62 -13.21
N ASN A 114 22.92 13.82 -11.92
CA ASN A 114 23.95 13.58 -10.91
C ASN A 114 24.26 12.07 -10.84
N LYS A 115 25.53 11.66 -10.91
CA LYS A 115 25.91 10.24 -10.88
C LYS A 115 25.33 9.45 -9.70
N LYS A 116 25.17 10.08 -8.53
CA LYS A 116 24.55 9.44 -7.34
C LYS A 116 23.07 9.09 -7.55
N SER A 117 22.42 9.69 -8.55
CA SER A 117 21.01 9.51 -8.89
C SER A 117 20.77 8.61 -10.10
N LEU A 118 21.83 8.13 -10.77
CA LEU A 118 21.70 7.31 -11.99
C LEU A 118 20.90 6.03 -11.74
N THR A 119 21.01 5.43 -10.56
CA THR A 119 20.29 4.19 -10.21
C THR A 119 19.03 4.42 -9.38
N MET A 120 18.73 5.66 -9.01
CA MET A 120 17.55 5.97 -8.19
C MET A 120 16.30 6.03 -9.07
N ASN A 121 15.27 5.29 -8.71
CA ASN A 121 13.94 5.37 -9.33
C ASN A 121 12.92 6.13 -8.46
N LYS A 122 13.35 6.61 -7.29
CA LYS A 122 12.48 7.25 -6.31
C LYS A 122 13.23 8.21 -5.40
N ARG A 123 12.54 9.22 -4.88
CA ARG A 123 13.04 10.27 -3.98
C ARG A 123 12.02 10.52 -2.88
N VAL A 124 12.48 10.53 -1.62
CA VAL A 124 11.65 10.99 -0.50
C VAL A 124 11.65 12.53 -0.51
N LYS A 125 10.50 13.17 -0.25
CA LYS A 125 10.42 14.62 -0.13
C LYS A 125 11.25 15.11 1.05
N GLU A 126 11.80 16.32 0.95
CA GLU A 126 12.56 16.92 2.05
C GLU A 126 11.68 17.10 3.28
N MET A 127 12.29 16.86 4.45
CA MET A 127 11.61 16.83 5.73
C MET A 127 12.52 17.42 6.80
N CYS A 128 11.95 18.20 7.71
CA CYS A 128 12.67 18.62 8.90
C CYS A 128 12.90 17.44 9.85
N THR A 129 13.72 17.66 10.87
CA THR A 129 13.89 16.75 11.99
C THR A 129 13.15 17.26 13.22
N MET A 130 13.05 16.41 14.24
CA MET A 130 12.52 16.80 15.54
C MET A 130 13.47 17.81 16.21
N ASP A 131 12.90 18.76 16.95
CA ASP A 131 13.59 19.63 17.90
C ASP A 131 13.20 19.20 19.33
N ALA A 132 14.20 18.89 20.15
CA ALA A 132 14.00 18.41 21.51
C ALA A 132 13.35 19.45 22.44
N ASP A 133 13.44 20.75 22.10
CA ASP A 133 12.86 21.83 22.90
C ASP A 133 11.37 22.03 22.63
N VAL A 134 10.87 21.55 21.49
CA VAL A 134 9.44 21.61 21.14
C VAL A 134 8.68 20.47 21.83
N LYS A 135 7.93 20.80 22.88
CA LYS A 135 7.23 19.80 23.73
C LYS A 135 5.87 19.32 23.18
N HIS A 136 5.38 19.92 22.09
CA HIS A 136 4.10 19.56 21.50
C HIS A 136 4.15 18.12 20.94
N THR A 137 3.10 17.34 21.20
CA THR A 137 2.98 15.92 20.82
C THR A 137 1.78 15.70 19.91
N VAL A 138 2.05 15.18 18.71
CA VAL A 138 1.02 14.62 17.83
C VAL A 138 1.01 13.10 17.98
N LEU A 139 -0.14 12.56 18.35
CA LEU A 139 -0.35 11.12 18.49
C LEU A 139 -1.17 10.59 17.31
N LEU A 140 -0.68 9.54 16.66
CA LEU A 140 -1.29 8.91 15.49
C LEU A 140 -1.70 7.48 15.86
N ILE A 141 -3.00 7.20 15.92
CA ILE A 141 -3.53 5.87 16.23
C ILE A 141 -3.76 5.09 14.94
N GLY A 142 -3.00 4.03 14.75
CA GLY A 142 -3.05 3.11 13.61
C GLY A 142 -1.75 3.14 12.81
N GLY A 143 -1.17 1.97 12.52
CA GLY A 143 0.07 1.83 11.75
C GLY A 143 -0.15 1.67 10.25
N GLY A 144 -1.11 2.40 9.68
CA GLY A 144 -1.46 2.33 8.26
C GLY A 144 -0.82 3.46 7.42
N PRO A 145 -1.07 3.48 6.09
CA PRO A 145 -0.56 4.53 5.21
C PRO A 145 -1.03 5.93 5.62
N ALA A 146 -2.24 6.07 6.17
CA ALA A 146 -2.76 7.36 6.62
C ALA A 146 -1.89 8.00 7.72
N SER A 147 -1.53 7.25 8.76
CA SER A 147 -0.65 7.75 9.82
C SER A 147 0.77 8.00 9.32
N LEU A 148 1.29 7.12 8.46
CA LEU A 148 2.61 7.32 7.86
C LEU A 148 2.67 8.62 7.06
N VAL A 149 1.71 8.81 6.15
CA VAL A 149 1.59 10.02 5.35
C VAL A 149 1.40 11.25 6.23
N CYS A 150 0.61 11.16 7.31
CA CYS A 150 0.45 12.28 8.25
C CYS A 150 1.77 12.64 8.90
N ALA A 151 2.53 11.66 9.41
CA ALA A 151 3.84 11.89 10.01
C ALA A 151 4.82 12.54 9.02
N GLU A 152 4.86 12.05 7.78
CA GLU A 152 5.68 12.64 6.72
C GLU A 152 5.26 14.06 6.39
N THR A 153 3.96 14.30 6.20
CA THR A 153 3.42 15.62 5.87
C THR A 153 3.72 16.64 6.97
N LEU A 154 3.64 16.24 8.24
CA LEU A 154 4.04 17.08 9.37
C LEU A 154 5.52 17.49 9.25
N ARG A 155 6.42 16.53 9.00
CA ARG A 155 7.85 16.83 8.83
C ARG A 155 8.17 17.62 7.56
N GLN A 156 7.43 17.39 6.47
CA GLN A 156 7.53 18.15 5.21
C GLN A 156 7.11 19.62 5.42
N ASN A 157 6.17 19.88 6.34
CA ASN A 157 5.73 21.21 6.72
C ASN A 157 6.48 21.77 7.95
N CYS A 158 7.67 21.25 8.21
CA CYS A 158 8.55 21.70 9.29
C CYS A 158 7.94 21.64 10.70
N TYR A 159 7.01 20.73 10.97
CA TYR A 159 6.58 20.46 12.34
C TYR A 159 7.72 19.75 13.09
N GLN A 160 8.26 20.38 14.14
CA GLN A 160 9.43 19.88 14.86
C GLN A 160 9.10 19.16 16.17
N GLY A 161 7.84 19.15 16.62
CA GLY A 161 7.44 18.49 17.86
C GLY A 161 7.49 16.96 17.80
N ARG A 162 7.16 16.32 18.92
CA ARG A 162 7.12 14.87 19.05
C ARG A 162 6.00 14.27 18.20
N ILE A 163 6.28 13.18 17.49
CA ILE A 163 5.28 12.39 16.75
C ILE A 163 5.35 10.96 17.26
N ILE A 164 4.21 10.43 17.72
CA ILE A 164 4.09 9.04 18.16
C ILE A 164 3.06 8.35 17.27
N MET A 165 3.44 7.24 16.65
CA MET A 165 2.53 6.37 15.94
C MET A 165 2.34 5.07 16.72
N VAL A 166 1.11 4.78 17.09
CA VAL A 166 0.75 3.60 17.88
C VAL A 166 -0.01 2.61 17.02
N THR A 167 0.41 1.34 17.03
CA THR A 167 -0.24 0.29 16.27
C THR A 167 -0.24 -1.04 17.02
N LYS A 168 -1.35 -1.77 16.92
CA LYS A 168 -1.43 -3.14 17.42
C LYS A 168 -0.70 -4.16 16.53
N ASP A 169 -0.39 -3.77 15.30
CA ASP A 169 0.34 -4.62 14.37
C ASP A 169 1.77 -4.88 14.89
N THR A 170 2.33 -6.04 14.55
CA THR A 170 3.69 -6.43 14.93
C THR A 170 4.76 -5.71 14.11
N LEU A 171 4.40 -5.25 12.91
CA LEU A 171 5.27 -4.56 11.97
C LEU A 171 5.03 -3.04 11.98
N PRO A 172 6.05 -2.24 11.62
CA PRO A 172 5.87 -0.87 11.14
C PRO A 172 4.89 -0.81 9.96
N PRO A 173 4.40 0.40 9.58
CA PRO A 173 3.55 0.57 8.39
C PRO A 173 4.02 -0.21 7.16
N TYR A 174 3.11 -1.01 6.60
CA TYR A 174 3.38 -1.93 5.50
C TYR A 174 2.26 -1.89 4.44
N ASP A 175 2.59 -2.37 3.24
CA ASP A 175 1.71 -2.50 2.09
C ASP A 175 0.70 -3.64 2.29
N LYS A 176 -0.45 -3.31 2.90
CA LYS A 176 -1.55 -4.26 3.14
C LYS A 176 -2.09 -4.91 1.86
N PRO A 177 -2.26 -4.19 0.73
CA PRO A 177 -2.67 -4.81 -0.53
C PRO A 177 -1.79 -5.98 -1.02
N LYS A 178 -0.53 -6.09 -0.60
CA LYS A 178 0.32 -7.26 -0.91
C LYS A 178 -0.12 -8.52 -0.18
N MET A 179 -0.81 -8.40 0.97
CA MET A 179 -1.15 -9.52 1.85
C MET A 179 -2.15 -10.50 1.25
N SER A 180 -2.91 -10.11 0.24
CA SER A 180 -3.81 -10.99 -0.52
C SER A 180 -3.23 -11.44 -1.87
N LYS A 181 -2.16 -10.78 -2.35
CA LYS A 181 -1.57 -11.02 -3.68
C LYS A 181 -0.34 -11.92 -3.63
N VAL A 182 0.48 -11.79 -2.59
CA VAL A 182 1.67 -12.60 -2.37
C VAL A 182 1.82 -12.87 -0.87
N MET A 183 1.23 -13.98 -0.40
CA MET A 183 1.04 -14.23 1.02
C MET A 183 2.29 -14.78 1.76
N ASN A 184 3.33 -15.17 1.02
CA ASN A 184 4.55 -15.80 1.55
C ASN A 184 5.79 -14.89 1.51
N VAL A 185 5.59 -13.57 1.40
CA VAL A 185 6.68 -12.59 1.33
C VAL A 185 7.37 -12.37 2.68
N ASP A 186 8.63 -11.95 2.62
CA ASP A 186 9.36 -11.49 3.80
C ASP A 186 8.84 -10.13 4.29
N SER A 187 8.85 -9.92 5.60
CA SER A 187 8.34 -8.69 6.22
C SER A 187 9.09 -7.45 5.73
N SER A 188 10.39 -7.53 5.48
CA SER A 188 11.19 -6.38 5.03
C SER A 188 10.73 -5.86 3.66
N SER A 189 10.22 -6.74 2.80
CA SER A 189 9.78 -6.41 1.43
C SER A 189 8.41 -5.73 1.35
N VAL A 190 7.70 -5.65 2.47
CA VAL A 190 6.35 -5.06 2.54
C VAL A 190 6.31 -3.77 3.35
N LEU A 191 7.37 -3.43 4.10
CA LEU A 191 7.43 -2.18 4.85
C LEU A 191 7.39 -0.98 3.89
N LEU A 192 6.63 0.05 4.25
CA LEU A 192 6.51 1.28 3.46
C LEU A 192 7.72 2.20 3.64
N ARG A 193 8.41 2.08 4.77
CA ARG A 193 9.67 2.76 5.11
C ARG A 193 10.58 1.82 5.90
N SER A 194 11.89 2.05 5.82
CA SER A 194 12.88 1.36 6.65
C SER A 194 12.78 1.80 8.11
N SER A 195 13.38 1.05 9.03
CA SER A 195 13.48 1.47 10.43
C SER A 195 14.27 2.77 10.60
N ASP A 196 15.36 2.94 9.84
CA ASP A 196 16.24 4.11 9.88
C ASP A 196 15.49 5.39 9.51
N PHE A 197 14.53 5.31 8.58
CA PHE A 197 13.69 6.45 8.20
C PHE A 197 12.99 7.07 9.42
N TYR A 198 12.38 6.24 10.27
CA TYR A 198 11.65 6.74 11.43
C TYR A 198 12.59 7.38 12.44
N GLN A 199 13.78 6.81 12.64
CA GLN A 199 14.81 7.38 13.51
C GLN A 199 15.33 8.72 12.98
N GLN A 200 15.67 8.78 11.69
CA GLN A 200 16.17 9.98 11.01
C GLN A 200 15.21 11.17 11.14
N HIS A 201 13.90 10.91 11.07
CA HIS A 201 12.88 11.96 11.13
C HIS A 201 12.23 12.10 12.52
N GLY A 202 12.76 11.44 13.55
CA GLY A 202 12.24 11.52 14.92
C GLY A 202 10.76 11.15 15.03
N ILE A 203 10.37 10.05 14.40
CA ILE A 203 9.02 9.48 14.45
C ILE A 203 9.07 8.24 15.35
N GLU A 204 8.37 8.28 16.48
CA GLU A 204 8.30 7.12 17.37
C GLU A 204 7.28 6.11 16.87
N LEU A 205 7.68 4.85 16.76
CA LEU A 205 6.80 3.74 16.40
C LEU A 205 6.58 2.82 17.60
N TRP A 206 5.36 2.77 18.10
CA TRP A 206 4.95 1.87 19.17
C TRP A 206 4.12 0.74 18.58
N THR A 207 4.79 -0.35 18.21
CA THR A 207 4.15 -1.57 17.70
C THR A 207 3.64 -2.46 18.83
N LYS A 208 2.76 -3.42 18.51
CA LYS A 208 2.12 -4.33 19.49
C LYS A 208 1.43 -3.61 20.65
N LYS A 209 0.97 -2.38 20.40
CA LYS A 209 0.32 -1.51 21.37
C LYS A 209 -1.08 -1.15 20.86
N GLU A 210 -2.11 -1.53 21.61
CA GLU A 210 -3.49 -1.21 21.25
C GLU A 210 -3.99 -0.05 22.10
N VAL A 211 -4.51 0.99 21.45
CA VAL A 211 -5.27 2.04 22.15
C VAL A 211 -6.67 1.50 22.40
N VAL A 212 -7.10 1.51 23.67
CA VAL A 212 -8.39 0.97 24.10
C VAL A 212 -9.40 2.07 24.47
N SER A 213 -8.95 3.29 24.75
CA SER A 213 -9.84 4.44 24.95
C SER A 213 -9.14 5.76 24.66
N VAL A 214 -9.95 6.77 24.32
CA VAL A 214 -9.53 8.16 24.11
C VAL A 214 -10.39 9.05 25.00
N ASN A 215 -9.76 9.88 25.83
CA ASN A 215 -10.42 10.96 26.56
C ASN A 215 -10.04 12.30 25.89
N PRO A 216 -10.96 12.92 25.14
CA PRO A 216 -10.68 14.18 24.46
C PRO A 216 -10.66 15.40 25.39
N ALA A 217 -11.37 15.35 26.52
CA ALA A 217 -11.41 16.45 27.49
C ALA A 217 -10.06 16.62 28.19
N ASP A 218 -9.46 15.50 28.64
CA ASP A 218 -8.15 15.49 29.29
C ASP A 218 -6.99 15.35 28.28
N LYS A 219 -7.32 15.19 26.99
CA LYS A 219 -6.38 14.88 25.90
C LYS A 219 -5.42 13.71 26.22
N VAL A 220 -5.97 12.60 26.67
CA VAL A 220 -5.21 11.39 27.02
C VAL A 220 -5.76 10.17 26.29
N VAL A 221 -4.88 9.30 25.79
CA VAL A 221 -5.25 7.95 25.36
C VAL A 221 -4.82 6.93 26.40
N LYS A 222 -5.59 5.83 26.53
CA LYS A 222 -5.16 4.67 27.32
C LYS A 222 -4.87 3.49 26.41
N LEU A 223 -3.76 2.82 26.68
CA LEU A 223 -3.32 1.62 25.98
C LEU A 223 -3.73 0.36 26.74
N SER A 224 -3.77 -0.77 26.05
CA SER A 224 -4.13 -2.07 26.63
C SER A 224 -3.16 -2.56 27.72
N ASP A 225 -1.94 -2.04 27.73
CA ASP A 225 -0.92 -2.30 28.77
C ASP A 225 -1.05 -1.39 30.01
N GLY A 226 -2.10 -0.56 30.07
CA GLY A 226 -2.35 0.38 31.15
C GLY A 226 -1.62 1.73 31.01
N VAL A 227 -0.75 1.89 30.02
CA VAL A 227 -0.07 3.17 29.77
C VAL A 227 -1.09 4.24 29.39
N SER A 228 -0.98 5.41 30.02
CA SER A 228 -1.73 6.61 29.63
C SER A 228 -0.79 7.58 28.92
N GLN A 229 -1.13 7.96 27.68
CA GLN A 229 -0.31 8.85 26.86
C GLN A 229 -1.08 10.17 26.60
N PRO A 230 -0.63 11.30 27.17
CA PRO A 230 -1.18 12.61 26.83
C PRO A 230 -0.81 13.00 25.39
N TYR A 231 -1.62 13.85 24.77
CA TYR A 231 -1.35 14.39 23.43
C TYR A 231 -1.82 15.83 23.33
N ASP A 232 -1.27 16.58 22.38
CA ASP A 232 -1.78 17.92 22.04
C ASP A 232 -2.74 17.86 20.86
N GLN A 233 -2.42 16.99 19.89
CA GLN A 233 -3.22 16.68 18.70
C GLN A 233 -3.28 15.17 18.49
N LEU A 234 -4.42 14.69 17.97
CA LEU A 234 -4.69 13.27 17.77
C LEU A 234 -5.21 13.00 16.35
N LEU A 235 -4.64 11.99 15.69
CA LEU A 235 -5.21 11.39 14.48
C LEU A 235 -5.70 9.97 14.80
N ILE A 236 -6.97 9.69 14.49
CA ILE A 236 -7.53 8.33 14.55
C ILE A 236 -7.56 7.76 13.13
N ALA A 237 -6.66 6.83 12.85
CA ALA A 237 -6.47 6.18 11.55
C ALA A 237 -6.49 4.64 11.69
N THR A 238 -7.44 4.11 12.47
CA THR A 238 -7.59 2.68 12.81
C THR A 238 -8.11 1.80 11.67
N GLY A 239 -8.46 2.40 10.52
CA GLY A 239 -8.87 1.69 9.31
C GLY A 239 -10.10 0.79 9.52
N CYS A 240 -10.06 -0.39 8.89
CA CYS A 240 -11.16 -1.35 8.90
C CYS A 240 -10.74 -2.70 9.51
N ARG A 241 -11.75 -3.49 9.87
CA ARG A 241 -11.62 -4.89 10.29
C ARG A 241 -12.30 -5.82 9.31
N ALA A 242 -11.65 -6.94 9.02
CA ALA A 242 -12.22 -8.03 8.25
C ALA A 242 -13.43 -8.62 8.97
N ARG A 243 -14.47 -8.91 8.20
CA ARG A 243 -15.72 -9.47 8.71
C ARG A 243 -15.58 -10.98 8.88
N PRO A 244 -15.68 -11.51 10.11
CA PRO A 244 -15.64 -12.95 10.34
C PRO A 244 -16.92 -13.62 9.82
N LEU A 245 -16.84 -14.92 9.56
CA LEU A 245 -18.02 -15.75 9.35
C LEU A 245 -18.81 -15.86 10.66
N SER A 246 -20.14 -15.97 10.55
CA SER A 246 -21.06 -16.04 11.69
C SER A 246 -21.93 -17.30 11.69
N CYS A 247 -21.60 -18.30 10.87
CA CYS A 247 -22.29 -19.57 10.81
C CYS A 247 -21.76 -20.54 11.90
N PRO A 248 -22.53 -21.57 12.30
CA PRO A 248 -22.02 -22.62 13.17
C PRO A 248 -20.69 -23.20 12.66
N GLY A 249 -19.74 -23.39 13.58
CA GLY A 249 -18.38 -23.88 13.28
C GLY A 249 -17.41 -22.84 12.72
N SER A 250 -17.77 -21.55 12.69
CA SER A 250 -16.87 -20.46 12.27
C SER A 250 -15.64 -20.27 13.18
N ASP A 251 -15.64 -20.88 14.35
CA ASP A 251 -14.58 -20.87 15.37
C ASP A 251 -13.64 -22.08 15.29
N LEU A 252 -13.90 -23.04 14.39
CA LEU A 252 -13.07 -24.23 14.20
C LEU A 252 -11.64 -23.88 13.75
N GLN A 253 -10.67 -24.70 14.17
CA GLN A 253 -9.31 -24.62 13.64
C GLN A 253 -9.32 -24.89 12.14
N GLY A 254 -8.70 -23.99 11.36
CA GLY A 254 -8.74 -24.03 9.89
C GLY A 254 -9.66 -22.97 9.29
N VAL A 255 -10.54 -22.34 10.08
CA VAL A 255 -11.20 -21.10 9.66
C VAL A 255 -10.22 -19.93 9.82
N LYS A 256 -10.01 -19.18 8.74
CA LYS A 256 -9.00 -18.13 8.62
C LYS A 256 -9.62 -16.85 8.09
N ILE A 257 -9.03 -15.72 8.48
CA ILE A 257 -9.42 -14.39 8.02
C ILE A 257 -8.15 -13.59 7.73
N LEU A 258 -8.15 -12.82 6.65
CA LEU A 258 -6.99 -12.02 6.26
C LEU A 258 -7.14 -10.56 6.75
N GLN A 259 -6.42 -10.20 7.80
CA GLN A 259 -6.39 -8.82 8.32
C GLN A 259 -4.97 -8.25 8.42
N SER A 260 -4.01 -9.09 8.75
CA SER A 260 -2.63 -8.73 9.07
C SER A 260 -1.62 -9.53 8.24
N TYR A 261 -0.35 -9.12 8.33
CA TYR A 261 0.77 -9.86 7.74
C TYR A 261 0.90 -11.30 8.27
N ASN A 262 0.67 -11.51 9.57
CA ASN A 262 0.73 -12.85 10.15
C ASN A 262 -0.40 -13.73 9.61
N ASP A 263 -1.61 -13.17 9.45
CA ASP A 263 -2.73 -13.92 8.88
C ASP A 263 -2.43 -14.39 7.46
N ALA A 264 -1.79 -13.56 6.64
CA ALA A 264 -1.38 -13.93 5.27
C ALA A 264 -0.47 -15.16 5.27
N LYS A 265 0.57 -15.14 6.11
CA LYS A 265 1.50 -16.27 6.26
C LYS A 265 0.80 -17.52 6.79
N ASP A 266 -0.08 -17.36 7.77
CA ASP A 266 -0.82 -18.48 8.36
C ASP A 266 -1.78 -19.11 7.36
N ILE A 267 -2.46 -18.30 6.54
CA ILE A 267 -3.32 -18.77 5.44
C ILE A 267 -2.48 -19.54 4.42
N TYR A 268 -1.38 -18.96 3.95
CA TYR A 268 -0.49 -19.60 2.97
C TYR A 268 -0.02 -20.97 3.46
N ASN A 269 0.54 -21.04 4.67
CA ASN A 269 1.06 -22.27 5.24
C ASN A 269 -0.03 -23.32 5.45
N ALA A 270 -1.22 -22.91 5.90
CA ALA A 270 -2.35 -23.82 6.11
C ALA A 270 -2.89 -24.41 4.81
N CYS A 271 -2.76 -23.70 3.68
CA CYS A 271 -3.32 -24.12 2.40
C CYS A 271 -2.39 -25.04 1.58
N LEU A 272 -1.10 -25.14 1.90
CA LEU A 272 -0.14 -25.93 1.11
C LEU A 272 -0.59 -27.40 0.95
N GLY A 273 -0.91 -27.81 -0.27
CA GLY A 273 -1.42 -29.14 -0.59
C GLY A 273 -2.79 -29.48 0.01
N LYS A 274 -3.51 -28.50 0.57
CA LYS A 274 -4.81 -28.68 1.26
C LYS A 274 -5.99 -28.22 0.42
N LYS A 275 -7.20 -28.64 0.80
CA LYS A 275 -8.44 -28.20 0.15
C LYS A 275 -8.91 -26.90 0.81
N ALA A 276 -8.88 -25.81 0.06
CA ALA A 276 -9.29 -24.49 0.53
C ALA A 276 -10.68 -24.12 0.01
N VAL A 277 -11.56 -23.68 0.90
CA VAL A 277 -12.82 -23.02 0.54
C VAL A 277 -12.72 -21.54 0.89
N VAL A 278 -12.89 -20.67 -0.08
CA VAL A 278 -12.90 -19.22 0.10
C VAL A 278 -14.33 -18.71 0.01
N VAL A 279 -14.79 -18.05 1.07
CA VAL A 279 -16.14 -17.51 1.16
C VAL A 279 -16.11 -16.01 0.82
N GLY A 280 -16.75 -15.63 -0.28
CA GLY A 280 -16.78 -14.25 -0.78
C GLY A 280 -15.99 -14.09 -2.08
N THR A 281 -16.68 -13.61 -3.12
CA THR A 281 -16.18 -13.49 -4.50
C THR A 281 -15.89 -12.04 -4.90
N SER A 282 -15.33 -11.28 -3.95
CA SER A 282 -14.84 -9.91 -4.16
C SER A 282 -13.30 -9.88 -4.08
N PHE A 283 -12.68 -8.70 -4.06
CA PHE A 283 -11.23 -8.50 -4.21
C PHE A 283 -10.37 -9.43 -3.35
N ILE A 284 -10.52 -9.38 -2.02
CA ILE A 284 -9.67 -10.18 -1.11
C ILE A 284 -9.81 -11.68 -1.38
N GLY A 285 -11.05 -12.18 -1.53
CA GLY A 285 -11.31 -13.60 -1.78
C GLY A 285 -10.76 -14.07 -3.12
N MET A 286 -11.00 -13.30 -4.18
CA MET A 286 -10.53 -13.61 -5.54
C MET A 286 -9.00 -13.54 -5.65
N GLU A 287 -8.36 -12.53 -5.05
CA GLU A 287 -6.90 -12.41 -4.99
C GLU A 287 -6.28 -13.59 -4.22
N ALA A 288 -6.84 -13.93 -3.05
CA ALA A 288 -6.39 -15.06 -2.26
C ALA A 288 -6.51 -16.39 -3.02
N ALA A 289 -7.66 -16.64 -3.64
CA ALA A 289 -7.90 -17.84 -4.43
C ALA A 289 -6.97 -17.92 -5.65
N SER A 290 -6.75 -16.80 -6.36
CA SER A 290 -5.81 -16.75 -7.47
C SER A 290 -4.37 -16.97 -7.01
N PHE A 291 -3.99 -16.48 -5.84
CA PHE A 291 -2.65 -16.73 -5.31
C PHE A 291 -2.48 -18.19 -4.90
N LEU A 292 -3.51 -18.82 -4.33
CA LEU A 292 -3.46 -20.17 -3.79
C LEU A 292 -3.72 -21.28 -4.82
N SER A 293 -4.19 -20.96 -6.03
CA SER A 293 -4.67 -21.93 -7.01
C SER A 293 -3.63 -22.98 -7.42
N ASP A 294 -2.34 -22.64 -7.38
CA ASP A 294 -1.20 -23.51 -7.70
C ASP A 294 -0.44 -24.00 -6.46
N LYS A 295 -0.92 -23.67 -5.25
CA LYS A 295 -0.28 -23.99 -3.95
C LYS A 295 -1.13 -24.95 -3.12
N ALA A 296 -2.44 -24.80 -3.19
CA ALA A 296 -3.43 -25.69 -2.58
C ALA A 296 -3.67 -26.92 -3.46
N SER A 297 -4.20 -28.02 -2.88
CA SER A 297 -4.61 -29.17 -3.69
C SER A 297 -5.92 -28.91 -4.44
N SER A 298 -6.77 -28.03 -3.92
CA SER A 298 -7.91 -27.46 -4.65
C SER A 298 -8.36 -26.16 -3.99
N VAL A 299 -8.89 -25.25 -4.80
CA VAL A 299 -9.51 -24.00 -4.32
C VAL A 299 -10.95 -23.95 -4.82
N VAL A 300 -11.87 -23.73 -3.90
CA VAL A 300 -13.29 -23.53 -4.17
C VAL A 300 -13.71 -22.16 -3.68
N MET A 301 -14.39 -21.39 -4.52
CA MET A 301 -14.99 -20.10 -4.22
C MET A 301 -16.49 -20.27 -3.98
N VAL A 302 -17.02 -19.66 -2.92
CA VAL A 302 -18.46 -19.60 -2.64
C VAL A 302 -18.90 -18.14 -2.66
N GLY A 303 -19.91 -17.83 -3.47
CA GLY A 303 -20.40 -16.47 -3.67
C GLY A 303 -21.92 -16.40 -3.74
N THR A 304 -22.50 -15.33 -3.18
CA THR A 304 -23.96 -15.11 -3.14
C THR A 304 -24.52 -14.38 -4.35
N SER A 305 -23.65 -13.88 -5.24
CA SER A 305 -24.03 -13.22 -6.51
C SER A 305 -23.91 -14.21 -7.67
N THR A 306 -24.31 -13.82 -8.88
CA THR A 306 -24.20 -14.70 -10.06
C THR A 306 -22.75 -14.76 -10.56
N TYR A 307 -22.05 -13.63 -10.56
CA TYR A 307 -20.64 -13.54 -10.93
C TYR A 307 -19.78 -12.92 -9.81
N PRO A 308 -18.47 -13.21 -9.74
CA PRO A 308 -17.56 -12.46 -8.88
C PRO A 308 -17.54 -10.98 -9.30
N PHE A 309 -17.20 -10.08 -8.37
CA PHE A 309 -17.13 -8.64 -8.62
C PHE A 309 -18.41 -7.96 -9.14
N GLU A 310 -19.53 -8.66 -9.30
CA GLU A 310 -20.72 -8.15 -9.98
C GLU A 310 -21.20 -6.79 -9.45
N ARG A 311 -21.20 -6.63 -8.12
CA ARG A 311 -21.59 -5.36 -7.47
C ARG A 311 -20.60 -4.21 -7.68
N SER A 312 -19.34 -4.51 -7.94
CA SER A 312 -18.26 -3.52 -8.03
C SER A 312 -17.88 -3.18 -9.47
N LEU A 313 -17.89 -4.18 -10.36
CA LEU A 313 -17.38 -4.08 -11.74
C LEU A 313 -18.40 -4.54 -12.80
N GLY A 314 -19.58 -5.01 -12.39
CA GLY A 314 -20.61 -5.50 -13.28
C GLY A 314 -20.45 -6.97 -13.70
N PRO A 315 -21.51 -7.56 -14.28
CA PRO A 315 -21.57 -8.99 -14.58
C PRO A 315 -20.63 -9.42 -15.72
N GLU A 316 -20.37 -8.56 -16.70
CA GLU A 316 -19.49 -8.89 -17.85
C GLU A 316 -18.04 -9.13 -17.41
N ILE A 317 -17.49 -8.19 -16.62
CA ILE A 317 -16.15 -8.33 -16.03
C ILE A 317 -16.11 -9.49 -15.04
N GLY A 318 -17.18 -9.66 -14.26
CA GLY A 318 -17.31 -10.77 -13.33
C GLY A 318 -17.22 -12.13 -14.02
N LYS A 319 -18.01 -12.33 -15.08
CA LYS A 319 -18.01 -13.56 -15.87
C LYS A 319 -16.65 -13.84 -16.48
N MET A 320 -16.05 -12.85 -17.16
CA MET A 320 -14.72 -13.00 -17.76
C MET A 320 -13.67 -13.40 -16.71
N THR A 321 -13.70 -12.77 -15.53
CA THR A 321 -12.73 -13.08 -14.46
C THR A 321 -12.96 -14.46 -13.86
N MET A 322 -14.21 -14.90 -13.75
CA MET A 322 -14.57 -16.25 -13.32
C MET A 322 -14.00 -17.30 -14.28
N GLU A 323 -14.23 -17.13 -15.59
CA GLU A 323 -13.71 -18.03 -16.63
C GLU A 323 -12.17 -18.13 -16.56
N MET A 324 -11.46 -17.00 -16.43
CA MET A 324 -10.01 -16.96 -16.25
C MET A 324 -9.51 -17.72 -15.01
N MET A 325 -10.29 -17.76 -13.94
CA MET A 325 -9.93 -18.49 -12.71
C MET A 325 -10.30 -19.97 -12.79
N GLU A 326 -11.37 -20.32 -13.51
CA GLU A 326 -11.73 -21.71 -13.80
C GLU A 326 -10.65 -22.39 -14.66
N GLU A 327 -10.05 -21.67 -15.62
CA GLU A 327 -8.87 -22.11 -16.36
C GLU A 327 -7.66 -22.43 -15.45
N LYS A 328 -7.61 -21.80 -14.27
CA LYS A 328 -6.62 -22.06 -13.21
C LYS A 328 -7.09 -23.08 -12.18
N ASN A 329 -8.09 -23.90 -12.53
CA ASN A 329 -8.67 -24.96 -11.69
C ASN A 329 -9.34 -24.46 -10.39
N VAL A 330 -9.73 -23.18 -10.32
CA VAL A 330 -10.58 -22.68 -9.23
C VAL A 330 -12.02 -23.01 -9.54
N LYS A 331 -12.72 -23.67 -8.61
CA LYS A 331 -14.14 -24.02 -8.78
C LYS A 331 -15.01 -22.99 -8.10
N PHE A 332 -16.19 -22.71 -8.66
CA PHE A 332 -17.12 -21.74 -8.10
C PHE A 332 -18.48 -22.35 -7.76
N TYR A 333 -19.03 -21.96 -6.61
CA TYR A 333 -20.41 -22.19 -6.20
C TYR A 333 -21.06 -20.82 -6.02
N MET A 334 -21.71 -20.36 -7.09
CA MET A 334 -22.35 -19.04 -7.18
C MET A 334 -23.84 -19.11 -6.83
N ASN A 335 -24.45 -17.96 -6.51
CA ASN A 335 -25.81 -17.88 -5.97
C ASN A 335 -26.03 -18.79 -4.74
N ASP A 336 -24.96 -19.08 -3.98
CA ASP A 336 -24.98 -19.97 -2.82
C ASP A 336 -24.28 -19.29 -1.63
N GLY A 337 -24.40 -19.89 -0.45
CA GLY A 337 -23.80 -19.37 0.77
C GLY A 337 -23.54 -20.47 1.79
N VAL A 338 -22.55 -20.25 2.63
CA VAL A 338 -22.20 -21.18 3.71
C VAL A 338 -23.26 -21.10 4.82
N THR A 339 -23.79 -22.25 5.22
CA THR A 339 -24.73 -22.36 6.34
C THR A 339 -24.09 -22.96 7.58
N GLU A 340 -23.09 -23.82 7.43
CA GLU A 340 -22.40 -24.50 8.53
C GLU A 340 -21.00 -24.93 8.09
N ILE A 341 -20.04 -24.86 9.01
CA ILE A 341 -18.71 -25.47 8.86
C ILE A 341 -18.64 -26.63 9.84
N LYS A 342 -18.40 -27.84 9.32
CA LYS A 342 -18.30 -29.05 10.12
C LYS A 342 -16.84 -29.40 10.35
N GLY A 343 -16.56 -29.87 11.55
CA GLY A 343 -15.22 -30.26 11.96
C GLY A 343 -15.19 -31.58 12.70
N GLU A 344 -13.99 -32.13 12.79
CA GLU A 344 -13.66 -33.33 13.57
C GLU A 344 -12.51 -32.95 14.51
N ASN A 345 -12.61 -33.30 15.79
CA ASN A 345 -11.62 -32.93 16.82
C ASN A 345 -11.29 -31.42 16.84
N GLY A 346 -12.30 -30.57 16.61
CA GLY A 346 -12.16 -29.12 16.59
C GLY A 346 -11.51 -28.52 15.34
N THR A 347 -11.24 -29.32 14.30
CA THR A 347 -10.63 -28.89 13.03
C THR A 347 -11.61 -29.01 11.87
N VAL A 348 -11.62 -28.04 10.95
CA VAL A 348 -12.44 -28.06 9.73
C VAL A 348 -12.28 -29.37 8.95
N LYS A 349 -13.41 -29.89 8.46
CA LYS A 349 -13.48 -31.03 7.53
C LYS A 349 -14.35 -30.75 6.32
N GLU A 350 -15.47 -30.05 6.54
CA GLU A 350 -16.48 -29.85 5.51
C GLU A 350 -17.15 -28.48 5.65
N VAL A 351 -17.64 -27.95 4.53
CA VAL A 351 -18.46 -26.74 4.45
C VAL A 351 -19.79 -27.11 3.83
N VAL A 352 -20.88 -26.82 4.53
CA VAL A 352 -22.25 -27.05 4.06
C VAL A 352 -22.79 -25.76 3.47
N LEU A 353 -23.31 -25.87 2.25
CA LEU A 353 -23.92 -24.75 1.54
C LEU A 353 -25.44 -24.75 1.68
N LYS A 354 -26.07 -23.60 1.41
CA LYS A 354 -27.53 -23.42 1.46
C LYS A 354 -28.26 -24.34 0.48
N SER A 355 -27.63 -24.68 -0.64
CA SER A 355 -28.14 -25.69 -1.60
C SER A 355 -28.22 -27.12 -1.04
N GLY A 356 -27.61 -27.39 0.12
CA GLY A 356 -27.40 -28.74 0.65
C GLY A 356 -26.11 -29.41 0.15
N THR A 357 -25.37 -28.75 -0.74
CA THR A 357 -24.05 -29.24 -1.19
C THR A 357 -23.06 -29.26 -0.03
N VAL A 358 -22.26 -30.33 0.06
CA VAL A 358 -21.20 -30.49 1.06
C VAL A 358 -19.84 -30.51 0.40
N LEU A 359 -18.99 -29.55 0.76
CA LEU A 359 -17.63 -29.40 0.23
C LEU A 359 -16.62 -29.92 1.24
N LYS A 360 -15.74 -30.84 0.84
CA LYS A 360 -14.60 -31.21 1.70
C LYS A 360 -13.59 -30.07 1.74
N ALA A 361 -13.20 -29.66 2.94
CA ALA A 361 -12.29 -28.55 3.19
C ALA A 361 -11.36 -28.87 4.35
N ASP A 362 -10.11 -28.46 4.25
CA ASP A 362 -9.17 -28.43 5.38
C ASP A 362 -9.04 -26.99 5.91
N VAL A 363 -9.27 -25.99 5.05
CA VAL A 363 -9.16 -24.56 5.36
C VAL A 363 -10.36 -23.81 4.79
N VAL A 364 -10.92 -22.89 5.58
CA VAL A 364 -11.96 -21.95 5.13
C VAL A 364 -11.45 -20.52 5.28
N ILE A 365 -11.48 -19.72 4.22
CA ILE A 365 -11.01 -18.34 4.23
C ILE A 365 -12.20 -17.39 4.12
N ALA A 366 -12.35 -16.49 5.08
CA ALA A 366 -13.38 -15.46 5.09
C ALA A 366 -12.93 -14.22 4.27
N GLY A 367 -13.56 -14.01 3.11
CA GLY A 367 -13.37 -12.87 2.21
C GLY A 367 -14.64 -12.04 2.01
N ILE A 368 -15.50 -11.94 3.05
CA ILE A 368 -16.85 -11.36 2.97
C ILE A 368 -16.92 -9.85 3.28
N GLY A 369 -15.82 -9.15 3.06
CA GLY A 369 -15.71 -7.71 3.24
C GLY A 369 -15.28 -7.28 4.64
N ASN A 370 -15.36 -5.97 4.89
CA ASN A 370 -14.84 -5.33 6.10
C ASN A 370 -15.91 -4.44 6.75
N PHE A 371 -15.63 -3.95 7.94
CA PHE A 371 -16.37 -2.87 8.62
C PHE A 371 -15.40 -1.87 9.23
N LEU A 372 -15.84 -0.63 9.44
CA LEU A 372 -15.02 0.42 10.03
C LEU A 372 -14.64 0.07 11.48
N SER A 373 -13.39 0.34 11.86
CA SER A 373 -12.93 0.18 13.25
C SER A 373 -13.47 1.32 14.14
N GLN A 374 -14.76 1.30 14.45
CA GLN A 374 -15.46 2.37 15.19
C GLN A 374 -15.34 2.28 16.71
N GLN A 375 -14.74 1.23 17.27
CA GLN A 375 -14.66 1.02 18.73
C GLN A 375 -14.10 2.21 19.52
N LEU A 376 -13.19 3.01 18.94
CA LEU A 376 -12.70 4.23 19.59
C LEU A 376 -13.63 5.43 19.40
N LEU A 377 -14.40 5.48 18.30
CA LEU A 377 -15.34 6.55 17.98
C LEU A 377 -16.64 6.42 18.80
N ASP A 378 -17.09 5.19 19.04
CA ASP A 378 -18.29 4.92 19.87
C ASP A 378 -18.12 5.46 21.30
N VAL A 379 -16.87 5.56 21.78
CA VAL A 379 -16.51 6.10 23.10
C VAL A 379 -16.35 7.63 23.09
N LEU A 380 -16.12 8.24 21.92
CA LEU A 380 -16.04 9.71 21.79
C LEU A 380 -17.41 10.40 21.85
N HIS A 381 -18.50 9.65 21.71
CA HIS A 381 -19.88 10.17 21.76
C HIS A 381 -20.48 10.24 23.17
N CYS A 382 -19.69 10.03 24.23
CA CYS A 382 -20.11 10.32 25.61
C CYS A 382 -19.48 11.63 26.10
N ALA A 383 -20.01 12.76 25.64
CA ALA A 383 -19.91 14.06 26.30
C ALA A 383 -21.10 14.94 25.88
#